data_AF-A0AAW1MEK1-F1
#
_entry.id   AF-A0AAW1MEK1-F1
#
_cell.length_a   1.000
_cell.length_b   1.000
_cell.length_c   1.000
_cell.angle_alpha   90.00
_cell.angle_beta   90.00
_cell.angle_gamma   90.00
#
_symmetry.space_group_name_H-M   'P 1'
#
loop_
_entity.id
_entity.type
_entity.pdbx_description
1 polymer ?
#
loop_
_entity_poly.entity_id
_entity_poly.type
_entity_poly.pdbx_seq_one_letter_code
_entity_poly.pdbx_strand_id
1 'polypeptide(L)'
;MDSPPTKPPRGVKTTKETSGLLMSVIRTLSATETNEQRDREKAKLDNEFKLCDRRLDDLVQKHEGDLTQVMTIFSTLSQQVTESREKIQKIKKNLQACKTLLHCKRDDLKKLWIEGLEYKYMLQLLEEIEKMHEIPIKVQTHLSKKEYLHATKLLVEAANLGKDSLDGIEGIKELKTDIEQKKEELHLILLNELKQQIYIKTSQHVLSFSRQSSQKEGGLNSQFRRSNEFRMSSRRNISRRIFQDTPVKFQGKFDEFEIEEDLFVLSQENDPSHFVAILVKCLALLDRIPYAVDILKSDMKSELLNIAQRTTIFINDFKNYREDGEYCSENNDIYQRL
;
A
#
# COMPACT_ATOMS: atom_id res chain seq x y z
N MET A 1 -36.45 25.26 41.34
CA MET A 1 -37.40 26.40 41.43
C MET A 1 -36.70 27.46 42.24
N ASP A 2 -35.82 28.23 41.60
CA ASP A 2 -35.05 29.30 42.26
C ASP A 2 -35.74 30.64 42.01
N SER A 3 -36.16 31.28 43.10
CA SER A 3 -36.84 32.57 43.09
C SER A 3 -35.88 33.68 42.60
N PRO A 4 -36.31 34.62 41.74
CA PRO A 4 -35.44 35.66 41.23
C PRO A 4 -35.19 36.77 42.28
N PRO A 5 -34.09 37.55 42.14
CA PRO A 5 -33.65 38.50 43.14
C PRO A 5 -34.57 39.74 43.21
N THR A 6 -35.01 40.06 44.42
CA THR A 6 -35.83 41.23 44.76
C THR A 6 -35.03 42.52 44.57
N LYS A 7 -35.58 43.48 43.82
CA LYS A 7 -35.00 44.82 43.67
C LYS A 7 -35.08 45.59 45.01
N PRO A 8 -34.06 46.40 45.36
CA PRO A 8 -34.12 47.25 46.57
C PRO A 8 -35.21 48.32 46.43
N PRO A 9 -35.81 48.78 47.54
CA PRO A 9 -36.93 49.71 47.53
C PRO A 9 -36.53 51.05 46.92
N ARG A 10 -37.30 51.45 45.91
CA ARG A 10 -37.11 52.67 45.12
C ARG A 10 -37.70 53.85 45.91
N GLY A 11 -36.83 54.80 46.28
CA GLY A 11 -37.18 56.19 46.56
C GLY A 11 -38.01 56.44 47.81
N VAL A 12 -37.33 56.78 48.91
CA VAL A 12 -37.93 57.61 49.95
C VAL A 12 -38.41 58.89 49.26
N LYS A 13 -39.73 59.10 49.21
CA LYS A 13 -40.30 60.36 48.71
C LYS A 13 -39.71 61.47 49.55
N THR A 14 -38.91 62.33 48.92
CA THR A 14 -38.37 63.53 49.55
C THR A 14 -39.54 64.38 50.02
N THR A 15 -39.54 64.65 51.32
CA THR A 15 -40.54 65.42 52.03
C THR A 15 -40.68 66.80 51.39
N LYS A 16 -41.92 67.13 51.02
CA LYS A 16 -42.34 68.37 50.33
C LYS A 16 -42.32 69.59 51.27
N GLU A 17 -41.42 69.61 52.24
CA GLU A 17 -41.35 70.61 53.33
C GLU A 17 -40.78 71.95 52.83
N THR A 18 -39.88 71.92 51.84
CA THR A 18 -39.16 73.13 51.37
C THR A 18 -40.07 74.07 50.55
N SER A 19 -40.98 73.50 49.75
CA SER A 19 -41.88 74.28 48.88
C SER A 19 -42.99 75.01 49.64
N GLY A 20 -43.42 74.48 50.80
CA GLY A 20 -44.47 75.11 51.62
C GLY A 20 -43.98 76.36 52.35
N LEU A 21 -42.74 76.33 52.84
CA LEU A 21 -42.12 77.45 53.54
C LEU A 21 -41.82 78.62 52.58
N LEU A 22 -41.26 78.33 51.40
CA LEU A 22 -41.00 79.34 50.37
C LEU A 22 -42.29 80.03 49.93
N MET A 23 -43.35 79.27 49.68
CA MET A 23 -44.66 79.80 49.27
C MET A 23 -45.37 80.58 50.40
N SER A 24 -45.13 80.22 51.66
CA SER A 24 -45.58 80.98 52.84
C SER A 24 -44.88 82.34 52.92
N VAL A 25 -43.55 82.35 52.81
CA VAL A 25 -42.73 83.57 52.82
C VAL A 25 -43.09 84.52 51.67
N ILE A 26 -43.28 83.98 50.46
CA ILE A 26 -43.74 84.76 49.30
C ILE A 26 -45.10 85.41 49.58
N ARG A 27 -46.06 84.66 50.16
CA ARG A 27 -47.37 85.22 50.55
C ARG A 27 -47.26 86.30 51.63
N THR A 28 -46.41 86.12 52.64
CA THR A 28 -46.25 87.09 53.73
C THR A 28 -45.57 88.38 53.25
N LEU A 29 -44.56 88.29 52.39
CA LEU A 29 -43.87 89.45 51.80
C LEU A 29 -44.73 90.21 50.78
N SER A 30 -45.62 89.49 50.06
CA SER A 30 -46.58 90.10 49.12
C SER A 30 -47.82 90.70 49.80
N ALA A 31 -48.18 90.26 51.01
CA ALA A 31 -49.32 90.77 51.77
C ALA A 31 -49.00 92.02 52.63
N THR A 32 -47.72 92.33 52.85
CA THR A 32 -47.28 93.52 53.60
C THR A 32 -47.12 94.75 52.70
N GLU A 33 -47.97 95.77 52.88
CA GLU A 33 -47.96 97.03 52.13
C GLU A 33 -46.84 98.02 52.53
N THR A 34 -46.28 97.90 53.75
CA THR A 34 -45.23 98.80 54.26
C THR A 34 -43.82 98.28 53.99
N ASN A 35 -42.97 99.13 53.42
CA ASN A 35 -41.57 98.80 53.07
C ASN A 35 -40.76 98.32 54.29
N GLU A 36 -40.99 98.95 55.45
CA GLU A 36 -40.31 98.58 56.71
C GLU A 36 -40.65 97.17 57.19
N GLN A 37 -41.89 96.70 57.01
CA GLN A 37 -42.29 95.36 57.45
C GLN A 37 -41.72 94.28 56.52
N ARG A 38 -41.62 94.57 55.21
CA ARG A 38 -40.93 93.71 54.25
C ARG A 38 -39.44 93.60 54.58
N ASP A 39 -38.80 94.70 54.96
CA ASP A 39 -37.40 94.71 55.37
C ASP A 39 -37.18 93.93 56.66
N ARG A 40 -38.13 93.97 57.62
CA ARG A 40 -38.08 93.15 58.85
C ARG A 40 -38.23 91.66 58.57
N GLU A 41 -39.18 91.25 57.73
CA GLU A 41 -39.37 89.83 57.36
C GLU A 41 -38.20 89.32 56.51
N LYS A 42 -37.65 90.15 55.62
CA LYS A 42 -36.42 89.85 54.88
C LYS A 42 -35.22 89.69 55.82
N ALA A 43 -35.06 90.59 56.79
CA ALA A 43 -34.00 90.48 57.80
C ALA A 43 -34.16 89.23 58.67
N LYS A 44 -35.39 88.87 59.04
CA LYS A 44 -35.69 87.65 59.77
C LYS A 44 -35.33 86.39 58.96
N LEU A 45 -35.69 86.34 57.68
CA LEU A 45 -35.33 85.23 56.80
C LEU A 45 -33.83 85.13 56.57
N ASP A 46 -33.15 86.25 56.36
CA ASP A 46 -31.70 86.31 56.20
C ASP A 46 -30.99 85.81 57.49
N ASN A 47 -31.52 86.15 58.67
CA ASN A 47 -31.03 85.64 59.95
C ASN A 47 -31.25 84.13 60.10
N GLU A 48 -32.43 83.62 59.77
CA GLU A 48 -32.72 82.17 59.79
C GLU A 48 -31.87 81.40 58.77
N PHE A 49 -31.67 81.95 57.57
CA PHE A 49 -30.80 81.35 56.56
C PHE A 49 -29.36 81.27 57.05
N LYS A 50 -28.81 82.38 57.57
CA LYS A 50 -27.46 82.41 58.18
C LYS A 50 -27.35 81.45 59.37
N LEU A 51 -28.42 81.25 60.14
CA LEU A 51 -28.44 80.30 61.24
C LEU A 51 -28.39 78.84 60.74
N CYS A 52 -29.17 78.51 59.72
CA CYS A 52 -29.15 77.19 59.09
C CYS A 52 -27.79 76.90 58.42
N ASP A 53 -27.21 77.89 57.76
CA ASP A 53 -25.91 77.79 57.08
C ASP A 53 -24.79 77.54 58.10
N ARG A 54 -24.74 78.32 59.20
CA ARG A 54 -23.81 78.07 60.31
C ARG A 54 -24.00 76.70 60.96
N ARG A 55 -25.25 76.25 61.09
CA ARG A 55 -25.55 74.92 61.66
C ARG A 55 -25.10 73.80 60.72
N LEU A 56 -25.22 74.00 59.41
CA LEU A 56 -24.71 73.08 58.41
C LEU A 56 -23.18 73.05 58.45
N ASP A 57 -22.54 74.21 58.50
CA ASP A 57 -21.07 74.33 58.61
C ASP A 57 -20.54 73.67 59.89
N ASP A 58 -21.19 73.87 61.04
CA ASP A 58 -20.81 73.21 62.29
C ASP A 58 -20.98 71.68 62.22
N LEU A 59 -22.06 71.22 61.58
CA LEU A 59 -22.28 69.78 61.34
C LEU A 59 -21.24 69.19 60.37
N VAL A 60 -20.90 69.93 59.32
CA VAL A 60 -19.89 69.55 58.33
C VAL A 60 -18.52 69.53 59.00
N GLN A 61 -18.13 70.58 59.70
CA GLN A 61 -16.86 70.66 60.44
C GLN A 61 -16.73 69.52 61.46
N LYS A 62 -17.83 69.15 62.13
CA LYS A 62 -17.85 68.01 63.06
C LYS A 62 -17.63 66.66 62.37
N HIS A 63 -18.14 66.49 61.14
CA HIS A 63 -18.09 65.23 60.39
C HIS A 63 -17.11 65.25 59.20
N GLU A 64 -16.31 66.30 59.04
CA GLU A 64 -15.37 66.47 57.93
C GLU A 64 -14.30 65.38 57.92
N GLY A 65 -13.84 64.96 59.10
CA GLY A 65 -12.88 63.86 59.25
C GLY A 65 -13.44 62.54 58.73
N ASP A 66 -14.67 62.20 59.15
CA ASP A 66 -15.36 60.98 58.71
C ASP A 66 -15.64 61.03 57.20
N LEU A 67 -16.09 62.17 56.68
CA LEU A 67 -16.37 62.36 55.26
C LEU A 67 -15.10 62.21 54.42
N THR A 68 -13.98 62.82 54.84
CA THR A 68 -12.70 62.71 54.16
C THR A 68 -12.17 61.28 54.21
N GLN A 69 -12.34 60.59 55.34
CA GLN A 69 -11.98 59.18 55.47
C GLN A 69 -12.81 58.28 54.54
N VAL A 70 -14.12 58.49 54.46
CA VAL A 70 -14.99 57.74 53.55
C VAL A 70 -14.63 58.03 52.09
N MET A 71 -14.36 59.29 51.73
CA MET A 71 -13.95 59.67 50.37
C MET A 71 -12.62 59.07 49.96
N THR A 72 -11.64 59.03 50.88
CA THR A 72 -10.34 58.42 50.62
C THR A 72 -10.46 56.91 50.47
N ILE A 73 -11.16 56.22 51.37
CA ILE A 73 -11.43 54.77 51.27
C ILE A 73 -12.17 54.45 49.99
N PHE A 74 -13.20 55.23 49.63
CA PHE A 74 -13.94 55.03 48.39
C PHE A 74 -13.06 55.22 47.15
N SER A 75 -12.20 56.23 47.15
CA SER A 75 -11.26 56.47 46.05
C SER A 75 -10.26 55.32 45.92
N THR A 76 -9.67 54.85 47.02
CA THR A 76 -8.76 53.70 47.02
C THR A 76 -9.47 52.41 46.58
N LEU A 77 -10.69 52.16 47.06
CA LEU A 77 -11.47 50.99 46.67
C LEU A 77 -11.82 51.04 45.18
N SER A 78 -12.24 52.20 44.67
CA SER A 78 -12.53 52.41 43.25
C SER A 78 -11.30 52.14 42.37
N GLN A 79 -10.12 52.62 42.81
CA GLN A 79 -8.86 52.34 42.15
C GLN A 79 -8.53 50.84 42.16
N GLN A 80 -8.60 50.17 43.32
CA GLN A 80 -8.34 48.73 43.42
C GLN A 80 -9.29 47.89 42.56
N VAL A 81 -10.58 48.27 42.51
CA VAL A 81 -11.57 47.62 41.64
C VAL A 81 -11.21 47.82 40.17
N THR A 82 -10.79 49.03 39.79
CA THR A 82 -10.38 49.34 38.41
C THR A 82 -9.13 48.56 38.02
N GLU A 83 -8.10 48.55 38.86
CA GLU A 83 -6.88 47.76 38.65
C GLU A 83 -7.18 46.25 38.57
N SER A 84 -8.08 45.74 39.41
CA SER A 84 -8.51 44.34 39.36
C SER A 84 -9.19 44.01 38.03
N ARG A 85 -10.09 44.89 37.56
CA ARG A 85 -10.76 44.75 36.25
C ARG A 85 -9.75 44.76 35.10
N GLU A 86 -8.75 45.63 35.14
CA GLU A 86 -7.68 45.68 34.14
C GLU A 86 -6.81 44.42 34.16
N LYS A 87 -6.43 43.93 35.35
CA LYS A 87 -5.69 42.67 35.52
C LYS A 87 -6.47 41.49 34.93
N ILE A 88 -7.76 41.39 35.22
CA ILE A 88 -8.63 40.34 34.66
C ILE A 88 -8.69 40.47 33.14
N GLN A 89 -8.83 41.67 32.60
CA GLN A 89 -8.87 41.90 31.16
C GLN A 89 -7.54 41.52 30.48
N LYS A 90 -6.40 41.81 31.11
CA LYS A 90 -5.08 41.39 30.64
C LYS A 90 -4.93 39.86 30.65
N ILE A 91 -5.32 39.20 31.74
CA ILE A 91 -5.28 37.73 31.85
C ILE A 91 -6.17 37.11 30.76
N LYS A 92 -7.38 37.64 30.53
CA LYS A 92 -8.28 37.17 29.49
C LYS A 92 -7.66 37.30 28.09
N LYS A 93 -7.02 38.44 27.78
CA LYS A 93 -6.31 38.64 26.51
C LYS A 93 -5.14 37.67 26.36
N ASN A 94 -4.34 37.49 27.41
CA ASN A 94 -3.21 36.56 27.39
C ASN A 94 -3.68 35.12 27.20
N LEU A 95 -4.73 34.69 27.93
CA LEU A 95 -5.32 33.37 27.77
C LEU A 95 -5.85 33.15 26.36
N GLN A 96 -6.49 34.16 25.77
CA GLN A 96 -6.95 34.09 24.38
C GLN A 96 -5.77 33.94 23.40
N ALA A 97 -4.67 34.67 23.62
CA ALA A 97 -3.46 34.54 22.81
C ALA A 97 -2.79 33.17 22.97
N CYS A 98 -2.72 32.65 24.20
CA CYS A 98 -2.23 31.29 24.46
C CYS A 98 -3.12 30.24 23.77
N LYS A 99 -4.44 30.41 23.83
CA LYS A 99 -5.39 29.53 23.14
C LYS A 99 -5.16 29.51 21.63
N THR A 100 -4.99 30.68 21.01
CA THR A 100 -4.71 30.74 19.56
C THR A 100 -3.36 30.12 19.21
N LEU A 101 -2.32 30.36 20.02
CA LEU A 101 -1.00 29.78 19.78
C LEU A 101 -1.02 28.24 19.89
N LEU A 102 -1.75 27.72 20.89
CA LEU A 102 -1.97 26.27 21.03
C LEU A 102 -2.77 25.69 19.87
N HIS A 103 -3.77 26.40 19.34
CA HIS A 103 -4.48 25.98 18.13
C HIS A 103 -3.56 25.91 16.92
N CYS A 104 -2.75 26.94 16.66
CA CYS A 104 -1.78 26.91 15.57
C CYS A 104 -0.82 25.71 15.72
N LYS A 105 -0.29 25.47 16.93
CA LYS A 105 0.60 24.32 17.18
C LYS A 105 -0.08 22.98 16.95
N ARG A 106 -1.36 22.84 17.29
CA ARG A 106 -2.14 21.63 17.02
C ARG A 106 -2.35 21.43 15.52
N ASP A 107 -2.63 22.49 14.79
CA ASP A 107 -2.87 22.42 13.36
C ASP A 107 -1.55 22.12 12.60
N ASP A 108 -0.42 22.67 13.05
CA ASP A 108 0.92 22.30 12.58
C ASP A 108 1.20 20.80 12.82
N LEU A 109 0.89 20.29 14.02
CA LEU A 109 1.08 18.88 14.34
C LEU A 109 0.20 17.98 13.46
N LYS A 110 -1.06 18.39 13.21
CA LYS A 110 -1.95 17.67 12.31
C LYS A 110 -1.40 17.66 10.88
N LYS A 111 -0.86 18.78 10.41
CA LYS A 111 -0.20 18.87 9.10
C LYS A 111 0.99 17.91 9.03
N LEU A 112 1.90 17.96 10.00
CA LEU A 112 3.07 17.07 10.05
C LEU A 112 2.67 15.60 10.13
N TRP A 113 1.57 15.28 10.83
CA TRP A 113 1.06 13.91 10.91
C TRP A 113 0.51 13.41 9.56
N ILE A 114 -0.25 14.24 8.85
CA ILE A 114 -0.73 13.91 7.50
C ILE A 114 0.45 13.75 6.54
N GLU A 115 1.38 14.70 6.56
CA GLU A 115 2.60 14.65 5.74
C GLU A 115 3.43 13.39 6.04
N GLY A 116 3.55 13.00 7.31
CA GLY A 116 4.20 11.76 7.72
C GLY A 116 3.48 10.50 7.22
N LEU A 117 2.14 10.52 7.17
CA LEU A 117 1.35 9.43 6.58
C LEU A 117 1.53 9.36 5.06
N GLU A 118 1.55 10.50 4.39
CA GLU A 118 1.82 10.62 2.95
C GLU A 118 3.22 10.10 2.61
N TYR A 119 4.25 10.48 3.37
CA TYR A 119 5.61 9.95 3.17
C TYR A 119 5.68 8.44 3.39
N LYS A 120 4.97 7.90 4.39
CA LYS A 120 4.91 6.45 4.59
C LYS A 120 4.27 5.74 3.41
N TYR A 121 3.16 6.28 2.89
CA TYR A 121 2.49 5.73 1.72
C TYR A 121 3.37 5.81 0.46
N MET A 122 4.02 6.96 0.26
CA MET A 122 4.97 7.17 -0.85
C MET A 122 6.16 6.20 -0.76
N LEU A 123 6.67 5.94 0.44
CA LEU A 123 7.75 4.98 0.66
C LEU A 123 7.32 3.55 0.33
N GLN A 124 6.14 3.14 0.80
CA GLN A 124 5.58 1.82 0.47
C GLN A 124 5.41 1.67 -1.04
N LEU A 125 4.90 2.71 -1.69
CA LEU A 125 4.74 2.71 -3.14
C LEU A 125 6.08 2.61 -3.87
N LEU A 126 7.09 3.35 -3.41
CA LEU A 126 8.43 3.28 -3.98
C LEU A 126 9.05 1.89 -3.81
N GLU A 127 8.86 1.24 -2.67
CA GLU A 127 9.30 -0.13 -2.42
C GLU A 127 8.60 -1.14 -3.36
N GLU A 128 7.30 -0.97 -3.60
CA GLU A 128 6.55 -1.78 -4.57
C GLU A 128 7.07 -1.57 -6.01
N ILE A 129 7.39 -0.32 -6.38
CA ILE A 129 8.01 0.00 -7.68
C ILE A 129 9.39 -0.63 -7.81
N GLU A 130 10.23 -0.53 -6.78
CA GLU A 130 11.57 -1.10 -6.78
C GLU A 130 11.53 -2.62 -6.92
N LYS A 131 10.64 -3.30 -6.17
CA LYS A 131 10.40 -4.74 -6.33
C LYS A 131 10.00 -5.08 -7.76
N MET A 132 9.07 -4.34 -8.33
CA MET A 132 8.61 -4.56 -9.69
C MET A 132 9.71 -4.32 -10.75
N HIS A 133 10.63 -3.38 -10.51
CA HIS A 133 11.79 -3.14 -11.36
C HIS A 133 12.85 -4.25 -11.24
N GLU A 134 13.03 -4.84 -10.06
CA GLU A 134 14.01 -5.91 -9.84
C GLU A 134 13.56 -7.27 -10.46
N ILE A 135 12.26 -7.51 -10.56
CA ILE A 135 11.71 -8.80 -11.03
C ILE A 135 12.15 -9.16 -12.47
N PRO A 136 12.07 -8.29 -13.48
CA PRO A 136 12.55 -8.61 -14.83
C PRO A 136 14.02 -9.08 -14.87
N ILE A 137 14.88 -8.50 -14.04
CA ILE A 137 16.31 -8.85 -13.94
C ILE A 137 16.47 -10.25 -13.31
N LYS A 138 15.72 -10.52 -12.23
CA LYS A 138 15.68 -11.84 -11.60
C LYS A 138 15.18 -12.92 -12.56
N VAL A 139 14.09 -12.66 -13.28
CA VAL A 139 13.53 -13.57 -14.30
C VAL A 139 14.57 -13.91 -15.36
N GLN A 140 15.31 -12.93 -15.88
CA GLN A 140 16.37 -13.17 -16.86
C GLN A 140 17.49 -14.08 -16.31
N THR A 141 17.82 -13.92 -15.03
CA THR A 141 18.82 -14.74 -14.34
C THR A 141 18.35 -16.18 -14.19
N HIS A 142 17.10 -16.40 -13.75
CA HIS A 142 16.50 -17.73 -13.62
C HIS A 142 16.34 -18.42 -14.98
N LEU A 143 15.97 -17.66 -16.01
CA LEU A 143 15.89 -18.15 -17.39
C LEU A 143 17.25 -18.66 -17.90
N SER A 144 18.33 -17.96 -17.56
CA SER A 144 19.70 -18.37 -17.91
C SER A 144 20.12 -19.66 -17.20
N LYS A 145 19.54 -19.93 -16.02
CA LYS A 145 19.76 -21.15 -15.22
C LYS A 145 18.80 -22.29 -15.57
N LYS A 146 17.85 -22.09 -16.49
CA LYS A 146 16.75 -23.02 -16.82
C LYS A 146 15.78 -23.32 -15.67
N GLU A 147 15.68 -22.41 -14.70
CA GLU A 147 14.74 -22.48 -13.57
C GLU A 147 13.41 -21.83 -14.01
N TYR A 148 12.65 -22.57 -14.81
CA TYR A 148 11.47 -22.04 -15.49
C TYR A 148 10.28 -21.82 -14.56
N LEU A 149 10.09 -22.67 -13.56
CA LEU A 149 8.96 -22.57 -12.63
C LEU A 149 9.12 -21.39 -11.71
N HIS A 150 10.31 -21.18 -11.15
CA HIS A 150 10.56 -20.04 -10.29
C HIS A 150 10.43 -18.72 -11.05
N ALA A 151 10.97 -18.66 -12.27
CA ALA A 151 10.80 -17.51 -13.17
C ALA A 151 9.32 -17.22 -13.48
N THR A 152 8.53 -18.27 -13.75
CA THR A 152 7.09 -18.13 -14.06
C THR A 152 6.30 -17.64 -12.86
N LYS A 153 6.55 -18.19 -11.66
CA LYS A 153 5.88 -17.76 -10.41
C LYS A 153 6.17 -16.30 -10.11
N LEU A 154 7.44 -15.90 -10.11
CA LEU A 154 7.85 -14.50 -9.88
C LEU A 154 7.19 -13.54 -10.87
N LEU A 155 7.08 -13.94 -12.14
CA LEU A 155 6.49 -13.10 -13.18
C LEU A 155 4.96 -12.99 -13.03
N VAL A 156 4.27 -14.07 -12.62
CA VAL A 156 2.83 -14.05 -12.33
C VAL A 156 2.52 -13.23 -11.07
N GLU A 157 3.34 -13.36 -10.02
CA GLU A 157 3.24 -12.55 -8.80
C GLU A 157 3.41 -11.06 -9.12
N ALA A 158 4.40 -10.70 -9.94
CA ALA A 158 4.61 -9.33 -10.40
C ALA A 158 3.45 -8.80 -11.25
N ALA A 159 2.91 -9.63 -12.14
CA ALA A 159 1.78 -9.27 -12.99
C ALA A 159 0.48 -9.05 -12.19
N ASN A 160 0.32 -9.73 -11.05
CA ASN A 160 -0.80 -9.52 -10.14
C ASN A 160 -0.60 -8.27 -9.28
N LEU A 161 0.61 -8.06 -8.72
CA LEU A 161 0.96 -6.85 -7.96
C LEU A 161 0.76 -5.57 -8.80
N GLY A 162 1.16 -5.61 -10.08
CA GLY A 162 0.97 -4.51 -11.03
C GLY A 162 -0.47 -4.27 -11.51
N LYS A 163 -1.42 -5.15 -11.19
CA LYS A 163 -2.86 -4.96 -11.48
C LYS A 163 -3.61 -4.37 -10.30
N ASP A 164 -3.28 -4.79 -9.07
CA ASP A 164 -4.10 -4.47 -7.90
C ASP A 164 -3.65 -3.20 -7.16
N SER A 165 -2.34 -2.95 -7.02
CA SER A 165 -1.82 -1.84 -6.18
C SER A 165 -1.43 -0.58 -6.98
N LEU A 166 -1.14 -0.74 -8.28
CA LEU A 166 -0.36 0.24 -9.05
C LEU A 166 -1.11 0.88 -10.24
N ASP A 167 -2.42 0.65 -10.39
CA ASP A 167 -3.22 1.08 -11.55
C ASP A 167 -3.37 2.62 -11.68
N GLY A 168 -3.00 3.37 -10.64
CA GLY A 168 -3.06 4.84 -10.62
C GLY A 168 -1.80 5.58 -11.08
N ILE A 169 -0.68 4.89 -11.32
CA ILE A 169 0.62 5.54 -11.56
C ILE A 169 1.04 5.35 -13.00
N GLU A 170 1.02 6.42 -13.78
CA GLU A 170 1.32 6.39 -15.21
C GLU A 170 2.75 5.91 -15.52
N GLY A 171 3.71 6.19 -14.63
CA GLY A 171 5.11 5.74 -14.77
C GLY A 171 5.30 4.21 -14.66
N ILE A 172 4.32 3.48 -14.12
CA ILE A 172 4.37 2.02 -13.95
C ILE A 172 3.84 1.30 -15.20
N LYS A 173 3.15 2.02 -16.08
CA LYS A 173 2.57 1.43 -17.29
C LYS A 173 3.62 0.82 -18.23
N GLU A 174 4.76 1.48 -18.39
CA GLU A 174 5.88 0.98 -19.20
C GLU A 174 6.46 -0.31 -18.59
N LEU A 175 6.68 -0.33 -17.28
CA LEU A 175 7.17 -1.51 -16.59
C LEU A 175 6.16 -2.67 -16.62
N LYS A 176 4.86 -2.37 -16.59
CA LYS A 176 3.78 -3.36 -16.81
C LYS A 176 3.81 -3.93 -18.21
N THR A 177 4.03 -3.09 -19.24
CA THR A 177 4.20 -3.57 -20.61
C THR A 177 5.46 -4.43 -20.75
N ASP A 178 6.55 -4.07 -20.08
CA ASP A 178 7.79 -4.86 -20.07
C ASP A 178 7.60 -6.23 -19.41
N ILE A 179 6.87 -6.29 -18.29
CA ILE A 179 6.54 -7.55 -17.61
C ILE A 179 5.66 -8.43 -18.51
N GLU A 180 4.65 -7.88 -19.18
CA GLU A 180 3.81 -8.64 -20.11
C GLU A 180 4.61 -9.08 -21.36
N GLN A 181 5.52 -8.25 -21.88
CA GLN A 181 6.41 -8.63 -22.97
C GLN A 181 7.35 -9.78 -22.54
N LYS A 182 7.91 -9.72 -21.32
CA LYS A 182 8.73 -10.80 -20.77
C LYS A 182 7.92 -12.07 -20.52
N LYS A 183 6.63 -11.96 -20.22
CA LYS A 183 5.70 -13.09 -20.16
C LYS A 183 5.55 -13.78 -21.51
N GLU A 184 5.39 -12.99 -22.57
CA GLU A 184 5.32 -13.51 -23.95
C GLU A 184 6.63 -14.15 -24.38
N GLU A 185 7.78 -13.53 -24.07
CA GLU A 185 9.11 -14.10 -24.32
C GLU A 185 9.29 -15.44 -23.60
N LEU A 186 8.94 -15.50 -22.31
CA LEU A 186 9.03 -16.72 -21.50
C LEU A 186 8.10 -17.80 -22.06
N HIS A 187 6.89 -17.44 -22.51
CA HIS A 187 5.98 -18.38 -23.16
C HIS A 187 6.58 -19.01 -24.43
N LEU A 188 7.23 -18.19 -25.29
CA LEU A 188 7.89 -18.70 -26.49
C LEU A 188 9.07 -19.62 -26.16
N ILE A 189 9.85 -19.29 -25.14
CA ILE A 189 10.98 -20.12 -24.70
C ILE A 189 10.48 -21.45 -24.14
N LEU A 190 9.45 -21.44 -23.28
CA LEU A 190 8.83 -22.67 -22.77
C LEU A 190 8.31 -23.55 -23.91
N LEU A 191 7.66 -22.95 -24.91
CA LEU A 191 7.16 -23.67 -26.07
C LEU A 191 8.29 -24.29 -26.89
N ASN A 192 9.40 -23.57 -27.09
CA ASN A 192 10.56 -24.08 -27.80
C ASN A 192 11.23 -25.23 -27.02
N GLU A 193 11.41 -25.09 -25.70
CA GLU A 193 11.96 -26.15 -24.85
C GLU A 193 11.06 -27.38 -24.81
N LEU A 194 9.73 -27.20 -24.79
CA LEU A 194 8.77 -28.29 -24.92
C LEU A 194 8.92 -29.01 -26.26
N LYS A 195 9.04 -28.27 -27.37
CA LYS A 195 9.29 -28.82 -28.71
C LYS A 195 10.61 -29.58 -28.76
N GLN A 196 11.69 -29.04 -28.19
CA GLN A 196 12.99 -29.71 -28.14
C GLN A 196 12.95 -31.01 -27.36
N GLN A 197 12.27 -31.03 -26.20
CA GLN A 197 12.13 -32.22 -25.38
C GLN A 197 11.28 -33.29 -26.06
N ILE A 198 10.15 -32.90 -26.67
CA ILE A 198 9.25 -33.84 -27.34
C ILE A 198 9.89 -34.40 -28.62
N TYR A 199 10.39 -33.55 -29.53
CA TYR A 199 10.79 -33.98 -30.87
C TYR A 199 12.27 -34.35 -31.00
N ILE A 200 13.16 -33.63 -30.30
CA ILE A 200 14.61 -33.78 -30.50
C ILE A 200 15.20 -34.78 -29.49
N LYS A 201 14.94 -34.59 -28.19
CA LYS A 201 15.53 -35.46 -27.17
C LYS A 201 14.93 -36.87 -27.18
N THR A 202 13.62 -37.00 -27.40
CA THR A 202 12.97 -38.32 -27.55
C THR A 202 13.55 -39.10 -28.74
N SER A 203 13.79 -38.46 -29.89
CA SER A 203 14.36 -39.14 -31.05
C SER A 203 15.82 -39.56 -30.84
N GLN A 204 16.62 -38.73 -30.17
CA GLN A 204 18.01 -39.07 -29.80
C GLN A 204 18.08 -40.24 -28.78
N HIS A 205 17.19 -40.25 -27.79
CA HIS A 205 17.17 -41.30 -26.76
C HIS A 205 16.71 -42.66 -27.33
N VAL A 206 15.80 -42.68 -28.31
CA VAL A 206 15.41 -43.91 -29.00
C VAL A 206 16.53 -44.41 -29.92
N LEU A 207 17.24 -43.51 -30.61
CA LEU A 207 18.41 -43.86 -31.42
C LEU A 207 19.58 -44.39 -30.56
N SER A 208 19.79 -43.86 -29.36
CA SER A 208 20.80 -44.36 -28.43
C SER A 208 20.45 -45.72 -27.83
N PHE A 209 19.16 -45.99 -27.54
CA PHE A 209 18.70 -47.31 -27.11
C PHE A 209 18.90 -48.40 -28.17
N SER A 210 18.84 -48.05 -29.46
CA SER A 210 19.10 -49.01 -30.55
C SER A 210 20.55 -49.53 -30.57
N ARG A 211 21.48 -48.91 -29.81
CA ARG A 211 22.87 -49.38 -29.66
C ARG A 211 23.03 -50.49 -28.60
N GLN A 212 22.19 -50.57 -27.58
CA GLN A 212 22.45 -51.44 -26.43
C GLN A 212 21.94 -52.88 -26.56
N SER A 213 21.12 -53.18 -27.57
CA SER A 213 20.62 -54.56 -27.79
C SER A 213 21.58 -55.44 -28.60
N SER A 214 22.69 -54.90 -29.12
CA SER A 214 23.52 -55.58 -30.12
C SER A 214 25.01 -55.67 -29.76
N GLN A 215 25.35 -55.65 -28.47
CA GLN A 215 26.65 -56.10 -27.97
C GLN A 215 26.49 -57.13 -26.85
N LYS A 216 26.17 -58.36 -27.21
CA LYS A 216 26.63 -59.54 -26.46
C LYS A 216 27.14 -60.60 -27.44
N GLU A 217 28.46 -60.68 -27.47
CA GLU A 217 29.37 -61.75 -27.86
C GLU A 217 28.83 -63.03 -28.52
N GLY A 218 29.48 -63.38 -29.63
CA GLY A 218 30.18 -64.68 -29.79
C GLY A 218 29.36 -65.88 -30.25
N GLY A 219 29.47 -66.23 -31.54
CA GLY A 219 29.08 -67.56 -32.05
C GLY A 219 29.00 -67.65 -33.57
N LEU A 220 29.88 -68.44 -34.16
CA LEU A 220 30.11 -68.63 -35.60
C LEU A 220 28.93 -69.28 -36.35
N ASN A 221 28.80 -68.95 -37.64
CA ASN A 221 28.06 -69.65 -38.71
C ASN A 221 26.52 -69.71 -38.63
N SER A 222 25.84 -68.91 -39.47
CA SER A 222 24.95 -69.48 -40.51
C SER A 222 24.53 -68.41 -41.52
N GLN A 223 24.91 -68.61 -42.78
CA GLN A 223 24.28 -67.99 -43.95
C GLN A 223 22.79 -68.36 -43.99
N PHE A 224 21.96 -67.41 -44.41
CA PHE A 224 20.62 -67.60 -44.95
C PHE A 224 19.60 -68.34 -44.05
N ARG A 225 18.71 -67.59 -43.38
CA ARG A 225 17.28 -67.92 -43.41
C ARG A 225 16.44 -66.66 -43.62
N ARG A 226 15.89 -66.57 -44.83
CA ARG A 226 14.69 -65.78 -45.13
C ARG A 226 13.51 -66.33 -44.34
N SER A 227 12.65 -65.39 -43.94
CA SER A 227 11.22 -65.53 -43.68
C SER A 227 10.76 -66.56 -42.63
N ASN A 228 10.07 -66.04 -41.61
CA ASN A 228 8.66 -66.34 -41.30
C ASN A 228 8.39 -66.43 -39.77
N GLU A 229 8.54 -65.32 -39.04
CA GLU A 229 8.11 -65.21 -37.63
C GLU A 229 7.22 -63.97 -37.37
N PHE A 230 6.41 -63.59 -38.35
CA PHE A 230 5.17 -62.87 -38.09
C PHE A 230 4.09 -63.85 -37.61
N ARG A 231 4.27 -64.49 -36.45
CA ARG A 231 3.16 -65.09 -35.68
C ARG A 231 3.45 -65.03 -34.19
N MET A 232 3.08 -63.87 -33.64
CA MET A 232 2.30 -63.74 -32.41
C MET A 232 2.45 -64.89 -31.40
N SER A 233 3.24 -64.67 -30.35
CA SER A 233 2.75 -64.89 -28.99
C SER A 233 3.66 -64.21 -27.97
N SER A 234 3.04 -63.75 -26.89
CA SER A 234 3.67 -63.28 -25.66
C SER A 234 4.13 -61.82 -25.60
N ARG A 235 3.13 -60.94 -25.53
CA ARG A 235 2.97 -59.88 -24.51
C ARG A 235 4.27 -59.49 -23.79
N ARG A 236 4.92 -58.41 -24.23
CA ARG A 236 5.74 -57.57 -23.34
C ARG A 236 5.85 -56.14 -23.88
N ASN A 237 4.76 -55.40 -23.72
CA ASN A 237 4.71 -54.02 -23.20
C ASN A 237 5.96 -53.13 -23.38
N ILE A 238 6.32 -52.78 -24.61
CA ILE A 238 7.28 -51.68 -24.84
C ILE A 238 6.57 -50.32 -24.75
N SER A 239 5.32 -50.25 -25.19
CA SER A 239 4.50 -49.02 -25.09
C SER A 239 4.17 -48.64 -23.63
N ARG A 240 4.26 -49.58 -22.69
CA ARG A 240 3.93 -49.37 -21.27
C ARG A 240 5.12 -48.96 -20.39
N ARG A 241 6.34 -48.84 -20.95
CA ARG A 241 7.50 -48.30 -20.20
C ARG A 241 7.74 -46.80 -20.44
N ILE A 242 7.31 -46.29 -21.60
CA ILE A 242 7.31 -44.85 -21.88
C ILE A 242 6.16 -44.16 -21.12
N PHE A 243 5.06 -44.90 -20.89
CA PHE A 243 3.91 -44.51 -20.06
C PHE A 243 3.74 -45.47 -18.87
N GLN A 244 4.84 -45.91 -18.22
CA GLN A 244 4.66 -46.64 -16.98
C GLN A 244 4.30 -45.62 -15.91
N ASP A 245 3.01 -45.61 -15.58
CA ASP A 245 2.48 -45.07 -14.34
C ASP A 245 3.48 -45.32 -13.21
N THR A 246 4.23 -44.28 -12.82
CA THR A 246 4.41 -44.05 -11.41
C THR A 246 3.00 -43.78 -10.90
N PRO A 247 2.44 -44.64 -10.02
CA PRO A 247 1.23 -44.24 -9.33
C PRO A 247 1.65 -43.11 -8.40
N VAL A 248 1.62 -41.87 -8.92
CA VAL A 248 1.29 -40.73 -8.09
C VAL A 248 -0.06 -41.13 -7.51
N LYS A 249 -0.07 -41.53 -6.24
CA LYS A 249 -1.31 -41.81 -5.52
C LYS A 249 -2.15 -40.55 -5.64
N PHE A 250 -3.09 -40.56 -6.57
CA PHE A 250 -4.08 -39.51 -6.75
C PHE A 250 -5.12 -39.68 -5.65
N GLN A 251 -4.69 -39.33 -4.45
CA GLN A 251 -5.51 -39.30 -3.25
C GLN A 251 -5.15 -38.02 -2.50
N GLY A 252 -5.41 -36.91 -3.17
CA GLY A 252 -5.19 -35.56 -2.69
C GLY A 252 -6.01 -34.62 -3.55
N LYS A 253 -6.66 -33.65 -2.92
CA LYS A 253 -7.53 -32.67 -3.56
C LYS A 253 -6.80 -31.96 -4.70
N PHE A 254 -7.57 -31.50 -5.69
CA PHE A 254 -7.13 -30.76 -6.90
C PHE A 254 -6.34 -29.46 -6.64
N ASP A 255 -5.94 -29.17 -5.41
CA ASP A 255 -5.53 -27.84 -4.96
C ASP A 255 -4.03 -27.70 -4.63
N GLU A 256 -3.22 -28.75 -4.79
CA GLU A 256 -1.81 -28.67 -4.41
C GLU A 256 -0.91 -29.50 -5.34
N PHE A 257 -0.65 -28.97 -6.54
CA PHE A 257 0.49 -29.38 -7.35
C PHE A 257 1.76 -28.77 -6.75
N GLU A 258 2.26 -29.34 -5.64
CA GLU A 258 3.59 -29.01 -5.12
C GLU A 258 4.65 -29.79 -5.93
N ILE A 259 5.07 -29.16 -7.03
CA ILE A 259 6.31 -29.49 -7.73
C ILE A 259 7.20 -28.30 -7.40
N GLU A 260 8.15 -28.48 -6.50
CA GLU A 260 9.25 -27.54 -6.27
C GLU A 260 10.36 -27.85 -7.26
N GLU A 261 10.96 -26.81 -7.85
CA GLU A 261 12.22 -26.96 -8.54
C GLU A 261 13.32 -27.09 -7.48
N ASP A 262 13.97 -28.25 -7.41
CA ASP A 262 15.12 -28.44 -6.55
C ASP A 262 16.29 -27.57 -7.04
N LEU A 263 16.59 -26.51 -6.28
CA LEU A 263 17.60 -25.47 -6.52
C LEU A 263 19.06 -25.97 -6.60
N PHE A 264 19.28 -27.29 -6.49
CA PHE A 264 20.62 -27.90 -6.38
C PHE A 264 20.97 -28.92 -7.47
N VAL A 265 20.04 -29.26 -8.37
CA VAL A 265 20.30 -30.30 -9.38
C VAL A 265 20.46 -29.66 -10.75
N LEU A 266 21.70 -29.27 -11.06
CA LEU A 266 22.22 -28.93 -12.40
C LEU A 266 22.09 -30.07 -13.44
N SER A 267 21.32 -31.11 -13.16
CA SER A 267 21.12 -32.29 -14.01
C SER A 267 19.64 -32.62 -14.17
N GLN A 268 18.88 -31.66 -14.68
CA GLN A 268 17.55 -31.85 -15.27
C GLN A 268 17.62 -32.59 -16.63
N GLU A 269 18.49 -33.60 -16.71
CA GLU A 269 18.61 -34.55 -17.82
C GLU A 269 18.18 -35.97 -17.43
N ASN A 270 17.98 -36.25 -16.14
CA ASN A 270 17.76 -37.62 -15.69
C ASN A 270 16.32 -38.13 -15.87
N ASP A 271 15.32 -37.25 -15.92
CA ASP A 271 13.94 -37.66 -16.21
C ASP A 271 13.24 -36.67 -17.17
N PRO A 272 13.19 -36.97 -18.48
CA PRO A 272 12.48 -36.13 -19.44
C PRO A 272 10.99 -35.98 -19.09
N SER A 273 10.40 -36.98 -18.44
CA SER A 273 9.02 -36.93 -17.94
C SER A 273 8.81 -35.89 -16.83
N HIS A 274 9.78 -35.73 -15.92
CA HIS A 274 9.72 -34.75 -14.85
C HIS A 274 9.94 -33.32 -15.38
N PHE A 275 10.85 -33.15 -16.34
CA PHE A 275 11.06 -31.86 -17.02
C PHE A 275 9.83 -31.42 -17.81
N VAL A 276 9.20 -32.33 -18.56
CA VAL A 276 7.95 -32.03 -19.28
C VAL A 276 6.82 -31.68 -18.30
N ALA A 277 6.73 -32.36 -17.15
CA ALA A 277 5.74 -32.01 -16.12
C ALA A 277 5.96 -30.60 -15.55
N ILE A 278 7.21 -30.19 -15.32
CA ILE A 278 7.55 -28.82 -14.91
C ILE A 278 7.16 -27.82 -15.99
N LEU A 279 7.51 -28.06 -17.26
CA LEU A 279 7.13 -27.17 -18.37
C LEU A 279 5.62 -27.03 -18.52
N VAL A 280 4.87 -28.12 -18.40
CA VAL A 280 3.40 -28.11 -18.46
C VAL A 280 2.82 -27.34 -17.28
N LYS A 281 3.40 -27.46 -16.08
CA LYS A 281 2.99 -26.68 -14.92
C LYS A 281 3.24 -25.18 -15.12
N CYS A 282 4.39 -24.79 -15.69
CA CYS A 282 4.66 -23.39 -16.03
C CYS A 282 3.66 -22.86 -17.06
N LEU A 283 3.32 -23.65 -18.08
CA LEU A 283 2.31 -23.30 -19.08
C LEU A 283 0.89 -23.20 -18.49
N ALA A 284 0.59 -24.00 -17.47
CA ALA A 284 -0.65 -23.92 -16.70
C ALA A 284 -0.72 -22.62 -15.89
N LEU A 285 0.35 -22.24 -15.20
CA LEU A 285 0.42 -20.98 -14.46
C LEU A 285 0.30 -19.74 -15.36
N LEU A 286 0.63 -19.87 -16.65
CA LEU A 286 0.50 -18.80 -17.64
C LEU A 286 -0.87 -18.77 -18.36
N ASP A 287 -1.78 -19.71 -18.08
CA ASP A 287 -3.10 -19.86 -18.72
C ASP A 287 -3.05 -19.96 -20.27
N ARG A 288 -1.93 -20.40 -20.84
CA ARG A 288 -1.71 -20.50 -22.31
C ARG A 288 -1.59 -21.93 -22.84
N ILE A 289 -2.05 -22.92 -22.08
CA ILE A 289 -2.07 -24.33 -22.52
C ILE A 289 -2.75 -24.54 -23.89
N PRO A 290 -3.97 -24.03 -24.18
CA PRO A 290 -4.65 -24.38 -25.44
C PRO A 290 -3.86 -23.90 -26.66
N TYR A 291 -3.25 -22.72 -26.57
CA TYR A 291 -2.41 -22.16 -27.63
C TYR A 291 -1.14 -22.99 -27.87
N ALA A 292 -0.49 -23.46 -26.80
CA ALA A 292 0.67 -24.34 -26.91
C ALA A 292 0.31 -25.69 -27.58
N VAL A 293 -0.86 -26.23 -27.27
CA VAL A 293 -1.36 -27.50 -27.86
C VAL A 293 -1.66 -27.34 -29.35
N ASP A 294 -2.27 -26.23 -29.75
CA ASP A 294 -2.61 -25.99 -31.16
C ASP A 294 -1.36 -25.83 -32.04
N ILE A 295 -0.33 -25.14 -31.54
CA ILE A 295 0.96 -25.05 -32.24
C ILE A 295 1.65 -26.41 -32.29
N LEU A 296 1.65 -27.16 -31.19
CA LEU A 296 2.22 -28.50 -31.18
C LEU A 296 1.55 -29.40 -32.22
N LYS A 297 0.23 -29.26 -32.39
CA LYS A 297 -0.56 -30.00 -33.37
C LYS A 297 -0.27 -29.60 -34.81
N SER A 298 -0.10 -28.31 -35.13
CA SER A 298 0.28 -27.90 -36.49
C SER A 298 1.66 -28.40 -36.88
N ASP A 299 2.58 -28.34 -35.92
CA ASP A 299 4.00 -28.62 -36.16
C ASP A 299 4.31 -30.13 -36.11
N MET A 300 3.39 -30.94 -35.59
CA MET A 300 3.53 -32.40 -35.52
C MET A 300 3.86 -33.01 -36.88
N LYS A 301 3.24 -32.53 -37.96
CA LYS A 301 3.46 -33.06 -39.31
C LYS A 301 4.86 -32.76 -39.83
N SER A 302 5.34 -31.53 -39.66
CA SER A 302 6.68 -31.11 -40.09
C SER A 302 7.78 -31.74 -39.25
N GLU A 303 7.56 -31.85 -37.94
CA GLU A 303 8.54 -32.45 -37.02
C GLU A 303 8.64 -33.96 -37.20
N LEU A 304 7.54 -34.68 -37.47
CA LEU A 304 7.60 -36.10 -37.84
C LEU A 304 8.40 -36.33 -39.13
N LEU A 305 8.24 -35.45 -40.13
CA LEU A 305 9.04 -35.51 -41.35
C LEU A 305 10.52 -35.26 -41.06
N ASN A 306 10.84 -34.25 -40.23
CA ASN A 306 12.21 -33.95 -39.81
C ASN A 306 12.83 -35.11 -39.02
N ILE A 307 12.08 -35.77 -38.15
CA ILE A 307 12.55 -36.97 -37.43
C ILE A 307 12.79 -38.11 -38.42
N ALA A 308 11.89 -38.36 -39.38
CA ALA A 308 12.09 -39.37 -40.41
C ALA A 308 13.33 -39.10 -41.27
N GLN A 309 13.57 -37.83 -41.65
CA GLN A 309 14.78 -37.42 -42.37
C GLN A 309 16.03 -37.60 -41.51
N ARG A 310 16.04 -37.13 -40.26
CA ARG A 310 17.18 -37.26 -39.32
C ARG A 310 17.51 -38.71 -39.05
N THR A 311 16.52 -39.57 -38.84
CA THR A 311 16.72 -41.01 -38.64
C THR A 311 17.22 -41.69 -39.91
N THR A 312 16.73 -41.29 -41.09
CA THR A 312 17.21 -41.81 -42.38
C THR A 312 18.66 -41.42 -42.63
N ILE A 313 19.03 -40.16 -42.37
CA ILE A 313 20.41 -39.69 -42.46
C ILE A 313 21.28 -40.45 -41.45
N PHE A 314 20.85 -40.57 -40.19
CA PHE A 314 21.59 -41.31 -39.17
C PHE A 314 21.82 -42.78 -39.55
N ILE A 315 20.82 -43.45 -40.14
CA ILE A 315 20.94 -44.83 -40.63
C ILE A 315 21.87 -44.90 -41.85
N ASN A 316 21.78 -43.92 -42.76
CA ASN A 316 22.62 -43.86 -43.96
C ASN A 316 24.09 -43.60 -43.60
N ASP A 317 24.36 -42.67 -42.70
CA ASP A 317 25.71 -42.40 -42.17
C ASP A 317 26.25 -43.64 -41.46
N PHE A 318 25.41 -44.35 -40.69
CA PHE A 318 25.81 -45.62 -40.08
C PHE A 318 26.11 -46.72 -41.12
N LYS A 319 25.41 -46.75 -42.25
CA LYS A 319 25.68 -47.68 -43.36
C LYS A 319 27.03 -47.37 -44.01
N ASN A 320 27.34 -46.09 -44.21
CA ASN A 320 28.64 -45.66 -44.75
C ASN A 320 29.80 -46.03 -43.80
N TYR A 321 29.64 -45.86 -42.48
CA TYR A 321 30.65 -46.34 -41.51
C TYR A 321 30.83 -47.86 -41.48
N ARG A 322 29.79 -48.64 -41.82
CA ARG A 322 29.89 -50.10 -41.91
C ARG A 322 30.55 -50.55 -43.21
N GLU A 323 30.27 -49.89 -44.32
CA GLU A 323 30.89 -50.16 -45.62
C GLU A 323 32.37 -49.77 -45.62
N ASP A 324 32.75 -48.61 -45.03
CA ASP A 324 34.17 -48.20 -44.88
C ASP A 324 34.97 -49.12 -43.94
N GLY A 325 34.31 -49.76 -42.97
CA GLY A 325 34.92 -50.79 -42.11
C GLY A 325 35.18 -52.12 -42.83
N GLU A 326 34.31 -52.51 -43.77
CA GLU A 326 34.49 -53.71 -44.59
C GLU A 326 35.58 -53.53 -45.65
N TYR A 327 35.78 -52.32 -46.20
CA TYR A 327 36.89 -52.01 -47.11
C TYR A 327 38.28 -52.04 -46.44
N CYS A 328 38.38 -51.83 -45.11
CA CYS A 328 39.64 -52.02 -44.39
C CYS A 328 39.90 -53.47 -43.97
N SER A 329 38.86 -54.30 -43.78
CA SER A 329 39.03 -55.73 -43.47
C SER A 329 39.30 -56.58 -44.70
N GLU A 330 38.67 -56.31 -45.86
CA GLU A 330 38.96 -57.05 -47.09
C GLU A 330 40.37 -56.81 -47.62
N ASN A 331 40.94 -55.62 -47.40
CA ASN A 331 42.33 -55.35 -47.80
C ASN A 331 43.37 -56.06 -46.92
N ASN A 332 43.07 -56.37 -45.66
CA ASN A 332 44.00 -57.11 -44.79
C ASN A 332 44.01 -58.62 -45.06
N ASP A 333 42.90 -59.20 -45.51
CA ASP A 333 42.84 -60.63 -45.85
C ASP A 333 43.56 -60.97 -47.17
N ILE A 334 43.74 -59.98 -48.06
CA ILE A 334 44.48 -60.16 -49.32
C ILE A 334 46.00 -60.17 -49.07
N TYR A 335 46.50 -59.47 -48.03
CA TYR A 335 47.93 -59.45 -47.68
C TYR A 335 48.41 -60.61 -46.79
N GLN A 336 47.51 -61.49 -46.32
CA GLN A 336 47.87 -62.69 -45.54
C GLN A 336 47.80 -64.01 -46.36
N ARG A 337 47.52 -63.95 -47.66
CA ARG A 337 47.40 -65.13 -48.54
C ARG A 337 48.37 -65.18 -49.73
N LEU A 338 49.38 -64.31 -49.74
CA LEU A 338 50.60 -64.39 -50.54
C LEU A 338 51.78 -64.49 -49.58
#